data_AF-A0A9W6SFI7-F1
#
_entry.id   AF-A0A9W6SFI7-F1
#
_cell.length_a   1.000
_cell.length_b   1.000
_cell.length_c   1.000
_cell.angle_alpha   90.00
_cell.angle_beta   90.00
_cell.angle_gamma   90.00
#
_symmetry.space_group_name_H-M   'P 1'
#
loop_
_entity.id
_entity.type
_entity.pdbx_description
1 polymer ?
#
loop_
_entity_poly.entity_id
_entity_poly.type
_entity_poly.pdbx_seq_one_letter_code
_entity_poly.pdbx_strand_id
1 'polypeptide(L)'
;MIDFRRVPHLWRRWDVTVRDLPLALTFVGASFLPVFHGHETQVGELPARPVDALAVAALVLERLPVALHRLGGAERLDGFVAFFLALVLAWGLGSWLRSTRAAEAERRLLHTLVEQIRQAGQPVEFTEEGRPAESAGSAEFVAYRVVQEALTNTLKYAHGSRTSVHARYHEKEITMEVGTDGSGSRSGSPGGSGRGLAGLRERVDALGGEFSADRQANGGFVARARIPAGSPS
;
A
#
# COMPACT_ATOMS: atom_id res chain seq x y z
N MET A 1 48.42 14.63 -5.40
CA MET A 1 47.90 14.66 -4.02
C MET A 1 46.94 15.83 -3.91
N ILE A 2 45.63 15.57 -3.88
CA ILE A 2 44.60 16.62 -3.74
C ILE A 2 44.51 16.99 -2.26
N ASP A 3 44.74 18.26 -1.94
CA ASP A 3 44.73 18.78 -0.56
C ASP A 3 43.28 18.93 -0.06
N PHE A 4 42.79 17.88 0.59
CA PHE A 4 41.43 17.80 1.15
C PHE A 4 41.17 18.81 2.29
N ARG A 5 42.19 19.50 2.81
CA ARG A 5 42.00 20.52 3.85
C ARG A 5 41.43 21.82 3.30
N ARG A 6 41.40 22.03 1.97
CA ARG A 6 40.85 23.25 1.33
C ARG A 6 39.35 23.26 1.03
N VAL A 7 38.74 22.10 1.04
CA VAL A 7 37.33 21.91 0.67
C VAL A 7 36.34 22.59 1.64
N PRO A 8 36.53 22.58 2.97
CA PRO A 8 35.52 23.08 3.92
C PRO A 8 35.25 24.59 3.88
N HIS A 9 36.16 25.40 3.35
CA HIS A 9 36.04 26.86 3.30
C HIS A 9 35.56 27.39 1.95
N LEU A 10 35.78 26.65 0.86
CA LEU A 10 35.13 26.91 -0.42
C LEU A 10 33.63 26.56 -0.34
N TRP A 11 33.31 25.48 0.38
CA TRP A 11 31.94 25.00 0.55
C TRP A 11 31.07 25.89 1.45
N ARG A 12 31.68 26.61 2.40
CA ARG A 12 31.01 27.57 3.30
C ARG A 12 30.69 28.93 2.68
N ARG A 13 31.16 29.17 1.46
CA ARG A 13 31.03 30.46 0.76
C ARG A 13 29.74 30.55 -0.07
N TRP A 14 29.04 29.43 -0.21
CA TRP A 14 27.82 29.31 -1.01
C TRP A 14 26.60 29.38 -0.10
N ASP A 15 25.56 30.06 -0.58
CA ASP A 15 24.28 30.19 0.09
C ASP A 15 23.73 28.79 0.45
N VAL A 16 23.20 28.64 1.67
CA VAL A 16 22.71 27.36 2.23
C VAL A 16 21.72 26.72 1.27
N THR A 17 20.91 27.52 0.59
CA THR A 17 19.96 27.06 -0.41
C THR A 17 20.67 26.29 -1.52
N VAL A 18 21.76 26.83 -2.07
CA VAL A 18 22.52 26.21 -3.17
C VAL A 18 23.35 25.02 -2.69
N ARG A 19 23.80 25.08 -1.42
CA ARG A 19 24.62 24.02 -0.81
C ARG A 19 23.81 22.78 -0.47
N ASP A 20 22.60 22.97 0.04
CA ASP A 20 21.79 21.90 0.61
C ASP A 20 20.69 21.44 -0.38
N LEU A 21 20.40 22.19 -1.46
CA LEU A 21 19.53 21.75 -2.57
C LEU A 21 19.94 20.38 -3.14
N PRO A 22 21.23 20.11 -3.42
CA PRO A 22 21.63 18.81 -3.97
C PRO A 22 21.39 17.68 -2.97
N LEU A 23 21.55 17.96 -1.67
CA LEU A 23 21.28 16.99 -0.60
C LEU A 23 19.77 16.72 -0.49
N ALA A 24 18.95 17.77 -0.51
CA ALA A 24 17.49 17.68 -0.50
C ALA A 24 16.97 16.94 -1.74
N LEU A 25 17.50 17.25 -2.94
CA LEU A 25 17.20 16.53 -4.17
C LEU A 25 17.63 15.07 -4.13
N THR A 26 18.74 14.76 -3.45
CA THR A 26 19.20 13.38 -3.25
C THR A 26 18.25 12.62 -2.32
N PHE A 27 17.78 13.23 -1.23
CA PHE A 27 16.77 12.62 -0.35
C PHE A 27 15.43 12.43 -1.05
N VAL A 28 14.98 13.42 -1.83
CA VAL A 28 13.78 13.31 -2.66
C VAL A 28 13.95 12.18 -3.68
N GLY A 29 15.06 12.15 -4.42
CA GLY A 29 15.37 11.09 -5.39
C GLY A 29 15.45 9.70 -4.76
N ALA A 30 16.07 9.59 -3.58
CA ALA A 30 16.17 8.34 -2.83
C ALA A 30 14.78 7.83 -2.40
N SER A 31 13.83 8.72 -2.09
CA SER A 31 12.45 8.33 -1.76
C SER A 31 11.67 7.70 -2.93
N PHE A 32 12.17 7.79 -4.16
CA PHE A 32 11.63 7.12 -5.36
C PHE A 32 12.35 5.81 -5.70
N LEU A 33 13.37 5.41 -4.93
CA LEU A 33 14.05 4.14 -5.15
C LEU A 33 13.18 2.97 -4.67
N PRO A 34 12.99 1.91 -5.49
CA PRO A 34 12.20 0.72 -5.14
C PRO A 34 12.61 0.02 -3.84
N VAL A 35 13.86 0.20 -3.41
CA VAL A 35 14.39 -0.37 -2.15
C VAL A 35 13.65 0.16 -0.91
N PHE A 36 13.02 1.34 -0.99
CA PHE A 36 12.22 1.89 0.09
C PHE A 36 10.72 1.56 0.00
N HIS A 37 10.27 0.77 -1.00
CA HIS A 37 8.87 0.37 -1.16
C HIS A 37 8.37 -0.69 -0.15
N GLY A 38 9.13 -1.01 0.91
CA GLY A 38 8.80 -2.10 1.85
C GLY A 38 9.13 -1.86 3.32
N HIS A 39 9.54 -0.65 3.70
CA HIS A 39 9.81 -0.29 5.08
C HIS A 39 8.85 0.84 5.47
N GLU A 40 7.61 0.46 5.80
CA GLU A 40 6.67 1.26 6.58
C GLU A 40 6.64 0.76 8.01
N THR A 41 6.31 1.62 8.97
CA THR A 41 6.88 1.49 10.30
C THR A 41 6.05 2.12 11.44
N GLN A 42 5.73 1.35 12.50
CA GLN A 42 4.92 1.74 13.68
C GLN A 42 5.74 1.97 14.94
N VAL A 43 5.28 2.97 15.68
CA VAL A 43 5.64 3.22 17.07
C VAL A 43 4.57 2.61 17.99
N GLY A 44 4.98 1.74 18.92
CA GLY A 44 4.20 1.35 20.11
C GLY A 44 3.29 0.13 19.96
N GLU A 45 2.87 -0.44 21.11
CA GLU A 45 1.99 -1.62 21.28
C GLU A 45 0.53 -1.38 20.80
N LEU A 46 0.44 -0.98 19.54
CA LEU A 46 -0.68 -1.08 18.60
C LEU A 46 -0.25 -2.12 17.55
N PRO A 47 -1.15 -2.80 16.80
CA PRO A 47 -0.83 -4.05 16.11
C PRO A 47 0.22 -3.89 15.00
N ALA A 48 1.47 -4.30 15.28
CA ALA A 48 2.66 -4.54 14.43
C ALA A 48 2.89 -3.76 13.11
N ARG A 49 3.65 -2.67 13.20
CA ARG A 49 4.54 -2.07 12.19
C ARG A 49 5.80 -1.64 13.02
N PRO A 50 6.96 -1.31 12.44
CA PRO A 50 8.14 -0.92 13.26
C PRO A 50 8.79 0.45 12.93
N VAL A 51 8.65 1.55 13.70
CA VAL A 51 9.03 2.99 13.43
C VAL A 51 10.20 3.18 12.49
N ASP A 52 10.00 4.02 11.45
CA ASP A 52 10.92 4.07 10.33
C ASP A 52 12.19 4.64 10.85
N ALA A 53 13.28 3.95 10.57
CA ALA A 53 14.60 4.54 10.68
C ALA A 53 14.61 5.93 10.03
N LEU A 54 13.78 6.17 9.00
CA LEU A 54 13.53 7.48 8.40
C LEU A 54 12.76 8.47 9.29
N ALA A 55 11.76 8.05 10.06
CA ALA A 55 11.03 8.91 10.99
C ALA A 55 11.91 9.29 12.19
N VAL A 56 12.70 8.34 12.71
CA VAL A 56 13.70 8.60 13.76
C VAL A 56 14.83 9.49 13.22
N ALA A 57 15.34 9.21 12.01
CA ALA A 57 16.33 10.06 11.35
C ALA A 57 15.79 11.47 11.09
N ALA A 58 14.52 11.61 10.71
CA ALA A 58 13.86 12.91 10.53
C ALA A 58 13.79 13.69 11.86
N LEU A 59 13.40 13.06 12.97
CA LEU A 59 13.39 13.68 14.31
C LEU A 59 14.79 14.09 14.80
N VAL A 60 15.81 13.26 14.51
CA VAL A 60 17.21 13.56 14.85
C VAL A 60 17.76 14.71 13.98
N LEU A 61 17.45 14.70 12.67
CA LEU A 61 17.75 15.79 11.75
C LEU A 61 17.01 17.07 12.12
N GLU A 62 15.82 16.99 12.74
CA GLU A 62 15.06 18.12 13.26
C GLU A 62 15.76 18.85 14.41
N ARG A 63 16.46 18.10 15.28
CA ARG A 63 17.16 18.68 16.45
C ARG A 63 18.58 19.13 16.16
N LEU A 64 19.21 18.58 15.13
CA LEU A 64 20.56 18.93 14.70
C LEU A 64 20.76 20.44 14.47
N PRO A 65 19.85 21.17 13.80
CA PRO A 65 20.03 22.60 13.58
C PRO A 65 19.87 23.47 14.83
N VAL A 66 18.98 23.11 15.75
CA VAL A 66 18.86 23.83 17.04
C VAL A 66 20.13 23.64 17.88
N ALA A 67 20.73 22.44 17.84
CA ALA A 67 22.00 22.17 18.48
C ALA A 67 23.16 22.94 17.81
N LEU A 68 23.20 23.00 16.47
CA LEU A 68 24.19 23.77 15.70
C LEU A 68 24.06 25.28 15.92
N HIS A 69 22.84 25.81 16.09
CA HIS A 69 22.61 27.21 16.42
C HIS A 69 23.11 27.56 17.84
N ARG A 70 22.86 26.69 18.83
CA ARG A 70 23.36 26.86 20.21
C ARG A 70 24.89 26.77 20.34
N LEU A 71 25.56 26.16 19.37
CA LEU A 71 27.02 26.04 19.30
C LEU A 71 27.71 27.24 18.60
N GLY A 72 26.97 28.31 18.27
CA GLY A 72 27.52 29.56 17.73
C GLY A 72 27.38 29.74 16.22
N GLY A 73 26.41 29.07 15.58
CA GLY A 73 26.12 29.25 14.16
C GLY A 73 25.51 30.63 13.85
N ALA A 74 26.07 31.34 12.87
CA ALA A 74 25.68 32.70 12.45
C ALA A 74 24.32 32.81 11.71
N GLU A 75 23.53 31.74 11.70
CA GLU A 75 22.31 31.62 10.88
C GLU A 75 21.06 31.98 11.67
N ARG A 76 20.13 32.60 10.96
CA ARG A 76 18.94 33.26 11.49
C ARG A 76 17.78 32.25 11.55
N LEU A 77 16.97 32.31 12.60
CA LEU A 77 16.00 31.27 12.99
C LEU A 77 14.94 30.94 11.90
N ASP A 78 14.69 31.91 11.01
CA ASP A 78 13.86 31.84 9.82
C ASP A 78 14.34 30.84 8.77
N GLY A 79 15.66 30.69 8.57
CA GLY A 79 16.22 29.74 7.60
C GLY A 79 15.93 28.28 7.97
N PHE A 80 15.98 27.96 9.26
CA PHE A 80 15.66 26.62 9.75
C PHE A 80 14.18 26.30 9.63
N VAL A 81 13.29 27.23 9.98
CA VAL A 81 11.84 27.03 9.86
C VAL A 81 11.45 26.83 8.40
N ALA A 82 11.99 27.63 7.48
CA ALA A 82 11.73 27.48 6.04
C ALA A 82 12.20 26.12 5.50
N PHE A 83 13.37 25.64 5.94
CA PHE A 83 13.90 24.34 5.54
C PHE A 83 13.01 23.18 6.03
N PHE A 84 12.59 23.17 7.29
CA PHE A 84 11.72 22.11 7.81
C PHE A 84 10.32 22.13 7.20
N LEU A 85 9.75 23.31 6.96
CA LEU A 85 8.49 23.42 6.25
C LEU A 85 8.60 22.85 4.84
N ALA A 86 9.69 23.15 4.10
CA ALA A 86 9.93 22.56 2.79
C ALA A 86 10.08 21.04 2.85
N LEU A 87 10.74 20.50 3.87
CA LEU A 87 10.92 19.06 4.05
C LEU A 87 9.59 18.35 4.37
N VAL A 88 8.77 18.91 5.26
CA VAL A 88 7.44 18.38 5.59
C VAL A 88 6.52 18.44 4.37
N LEU A 89 6.54 19.52 3.60
CA LEU A 89 5.78 19.65 2.35
C LEU A 89 6.23 18.62 1.30
N ALA A 90 7.54 18.44 1.14
CA ALA A 90 8.08 17.44 0.21
C ALA A 90 7.73 16.02 0.64
N TRP A 91 7.78 15.71 1.94
CA TRP A 91 7.40 14.41 2.49
C TRP A 91 5.90 14.14 2.31
N GLY A 92 5.04 15.12 2.65
CA GLY A 92 3.59 15.01 2.48
C GLY A 92 3.19 14.85 1.01
N LEU A 93 3.78 15.64 0.11
CA LEU A 93 3.53 15.55 -1.32
C LEU A 93 4.01 14.20 -1.90
N GLY A 94 5.18 13.71 -1.45
CA GLY A 94 5.69 12.40 -1.83
C GLY A 94 4.81 11.26 -1.34
N SER A 95 4.32 11.34 -0.10
CA SER A 95 3.39 10.35 0.47
C SER A 95 2.07 10.30 -0.31
N TRP A 96 1.51 11.46 -0.65
CA TRP A 96 0.28 11.58 -1.43
C TRP A 96 0.43 11.07 -2.88
N LEU A 97 1.56 11.38 -3.54
CA LEU A 97 1.85 10.83 -4.88
C LEU A 97 2.06 9.31 -4.87
N ARG A 98 2.58 8.74 -3.77
CA ARG A 98 2.76 7.29 -3.65
C ARG A 98 1.44 6.57 -3.43
N SER A 99 0.53 7.11 -2.61
CA SER A 99 -0.76 6.49 -2.34
C SER A 99 -1.65 6.43 -3.58
N THR A 100 -1.72 7.52 -4.34
CA THR A 100 -2.48 7.59 -5.59
C THR A 100 -1.96 6.63 -6.65
N ARG A 101 -0.63 6.49 -6.80
CA ARG A 101 -0.04 5.55 -7.77
C ARG A 101 -0.17 4.09 -7.37
N ALA A 102 -0.11 3.79 -6.07
CA ALA A 102 -0.26 2.43 -5.55
C ALA A 102 -1.67 1.90 -5.82
N ALA A 103 -2.70 2.71 -5.55
CA ALA A 103 -4.10 2.33 -5.78
C ALA A 103 -4.38 2.03 -7.26
N GLU A 104 -3.85 2.86 -8.15
CA GLU A 104 -3.96 2.61 -9.60
C GLU A 104 -3.21 1.34 -10.04
N ALA A 105 -2.07 1.01 -9.41
CA ALA A 105 -1.30 -0.17 -9.75
C ALA A 105 -2.05 -1.45 -9.34
N GLU A 106 -2.61 -1.49 -8.14
CA GLU A 106 -3.36 -2.66 -7.66
C GLU A 106 -4.64 -2.89 -8.47
N ARG A 107 -5.34 -1.81 -8.83
CA ARG A 107 -6.47 -1.89 -9.75
C ARG A 107 -6.08 -2.51 -11.09
N ARG A 108 -4.94 -2.11 -11.68
CA ARG A 108 -4.44 -2.74 -12.92
C ARG A 108 -4.12 -4.22 -12.75
N LEU A 109 -3.61 -4.63 -11.59
CA LEU A 109 -3.35 -6.04 -11.28
C LEU A 109 -4.64 -6.85 -11.20
N LEU A 110 -5.71 -6.30 -10.63
CA LEU A 110 -7.02 -6.94 -10.55
C LEU A 110 -7.61 -7.17 -11.95
N HIS A 111 -7.59 -6.14 -12.81
CA HIS A 111 -8.02 -6.27 -14.21
C HIS A 111 -7.19 -7.34 -14.95
N THR A 112 -5.87 -7.31 -14.79
CA THR A 112 -4.98 -8.30 -15.42
C THR A 112 -5.27 -9.72 -14.93
N LEU A 113 -5.51 -9.91 -13.63
CA LEU A 113 -5.87 -11.19 -13.05
C LEU A 113 -7.18 -11.74 -13.63
N VAL A 114 -8.21 -10.90 -13.74
CA VAL A 114 -9.50 -11.29 -14.35
C VAL A 114 -9.28 -11.74 -15.79
N GLU A 115 -8.51 -10.98 -16.58
CA GLU A 115 -8.21 -11.34 -17.97
C GLU A 115 -7.42 -12.65 -18.09
N GLN A 116 -6.45 -12.88 -17.21
CA GLN A 116 -5.72 -14.15 -17.18
C GLN A 116 -6.64 -15.33 -16.90
N ILE A 117 -7.59 -15.18 -15.99
CA ILE A 117 -8.57 -16.22 -15.66
C ILE A 117 -9.56 -16.44 -16.81
N ARG A 118 -9.96 -15.37 -17.52
CA ARG A 118 -10.73 -15.47 -18.77
C ARG A 118 -9.99 -16.27 -19.85
N GLN A 119 -8.73 -15.95 -20.07
CA GLN A 119 -7.87 -16.65 -21.05
C GLN A 119 -7.64 -18.12 -20.66
N ALA A 120 -7.67 -18.44 -19.37
CA ALA A 120 -7.61 -19.82 -18.88
C ALA A 120 -8.90 -20.61 -19.09
N GLY A 121 -9.91 -20.04 -19.75
CA GLY A 121 -11.17 -20.72 -20.12
C GLY A 121 -12.32 -20.54 -19.13
N GLN A 122 -12.16 -19.69 -18.12
CA GLN A 122 -13.24 -19.39 -17.17
C GLN A 122 -14.08 -18.19 -17.67
N PRO A 123 -15.40 -18.31 -17.87
CA PRO A 123 -16.25 -17.16 -18.17
C PRO A 123 -16.38 -16.27 -16.95
N VAL A 124 -15.66 -15.13 -16.91
CA VAL A 124 -15.71 -14.16 -15.82
C VAL A 124 -16.40 -12.88 -16.26
N GLU A 125 -17.47 -12.49 -15.58
CA GLU A 125 -18.06 -11.16 -15.63
C GLU A 125 -17.44 -10.30 -14.52
N PHE A 126 -16.90 -9.14 -14.87
CA PHE A 126 -16.26 -8.25 -13.91
C PHE A 126 -16.95 -6.89 -13.92
N THR A 127 -17.45 -6.49 -12.77
CA THR A 127 -18.10 -5.20 -12.54
C THR A 127 -17.34 -4.45 -11.46
N GLU A 128 -17.06 -3.18 -11.75
CA GLU A 128 -16.34 -2.30 -10.86
C GLU A 128 -17.14 -1.01 -10.64
N GLU A 129 -17.38 -0.67 -9.38
CA GLU A 129 -18.16 0.50 -8.98
C GLU A 129 -17.34 1.39 -8.03
N GLY A 130 -17.35 2.69 -8.29
CA GLY A 130 -16.61 3.66 -7.47
C GLY A 130 -15.11 3.72 -7.78
N ARG A 131 -14.35 4.29 -6.85
CA ARG A 131 -12.87 4.35 -6.90
C ARG A 131 -12.31 4.11 -5.51
N PRO A 132 -11.14 3.45 -5.38
CA PRO A 132 -10.49 3.27 -4.10
C PRO A 132 -10.18 4.61 -3.41
N ALA A 133 -10.26 4.64 -2.08
CA ALA A 133 -9.87 5.81 -1.29
C ALA A 133 -8.34 5.95 -1.24
N GLU A 134 -7.82 7.17 -1.20
CA GLU A 134 -6.36 7.42 -1.17
C GLU A 134 -5.65 6.77 0.03
N SER A 135 -6.37 6.47 1.11
CA SER A 135 -5.82 5.86 2.34
C SER A 135 -5.98 4.33 2.38
N ALA A 136 -6.45 3.69 1.31
CA ALA A 136 -6.88 2.30 1.33
C ALA A 136 -5.76 1.27 1.10
N GLY A 137 -4.49 1.65 0.98
CA GLY A 137 -3.40 0.77 0.49
C GLY A 137 -3.37 -0.65 1.07
N SER A 138 -3.51 -0.84 2.38
CA SER A 138 -3.58 -2.20 2.96
C SER A 138 -4.88 -2.95 2.66
N ALA A 139 -6.00 -2.22 2.56
CA ALA A 139 -7.32 -2.77 2.24
C ALA A 139 -7.40 -3.22 0.78
N GLU A 140 -6.83 -2.45 -0.14
CA GLU A 140 -6.77 -2.80 -1.57
C GLU A 140 -5.93 -4.07 -1.80
N PHE A 141 -4.79 -4.20 -1.12
CA PHE A 141 -3.96 -5.39 -1.24
C PHE A 141 -4.72 -6.65 -0.74
N VAL A 142 -5.41 -6.55 0.39
CA VAL A 142 -6.24 -7.66 0.91
C VAL A 142 -7.39 -7.95 -0.04
N ALA A 143 -8.04 -6.93 -0.62
CA ALA A 143 -9.08 -7.09 -1.62
C ALA A 143 -8.58 -7.85 -2.87
N TYR A 144 -7.41 -7.49 -3.40
CA TYR A 144 -6.76 -8.20 -4.49
C TYR A 144 -6.52 -9.67 -4.14
N ARG A 145 -6.00 -9.94 -2.93
CA ARG A 145 -5.75 -11.31 -2.46
C ARG A 145 -7.02 -12.14 -2.31
N VAL A 146 -8.12 -11.53 -1.88
CA VAL A 146 -9.44 -12.17 -1.84
C VAL A 146 -9.87 -12.62 -3.23
N VAL A 147 -9.83 -11.71 -4.21
CA VAL A 147 -10.23 -12.03 -5.58
C VAL A 147 -9.31 -13.08 -6.20
N GLN A 148 -8.00 -12.99 -5.96
CA GLN A 148 -7.03 -13.96 -6.46
C GLN A 148 -7.29 -15.38 -5.95
N GLU A 149 -7.47 -15.54 -4.64
CA GLU A 149 -7.73 -16.86 -4.06
C GLU A 149 -9.08 -17.40 -4.50
N ALA A 150 -10.12 -16.55 -4.54
CA ALA A 150 -11.46 -16.95 -4.95
C ALA A 150 -11.49 -17.39 -6.42
N LEU A 151 -10.90 -16.63 -7.34
CA LEU A 151 -10.80 -17.01 -8.76
C LEU A 151 -9.96 -18.27 -8.97
N THR A 152 -8.88 -18.43 -8.20
CA THR A 152 -8.06 -19.64 -8.23
C THR A 152 -8.87 -20.86 -7.78
N ASN A 153 -9.68 -20.72 -6.74
CA ASN A 153 -10.57 -21.79 -6.27
C ASN A 153 -11.65 -22.10 -7.30
N THR A 154 -12.25 -21.08 -7.90
CA THR A 154 -13.22 -21.26 -8.99
C THR A 154 -12.60 -22.03 -10.16
N LEU A 155 -11.40 -21.68 -10.59
CA LEU A 155 -10.70 -22.39 -11.69
C LEU A 155 -10.41 -23.85 -11.34
N LYS A 156 -10.09 -24.15 -10.06
CA LYS A 156 -9.80 -25.51 -9.58
C LYS A 156 -11.04 -26.39 -9.42
N TYR A 157 -12.15 -25.82 -8.95
CA TYR A 157 -13.32 -26.59 -8.49
C TYR A 157 -14.58 -26.39 -9.34
N ALA A 158 -14.64 -25.34 -10.16
CA ALA A 158 -15.78 -24.95 -10.97
C ALA A 158 -15.33 -24.48 -12.37
N HIS A 159 -14.37 -25.18 -12.95
CA HIS A 159 -13.82 -24.85 -14.26
C HIS A 159 -14.92 -24.73 -15.33
N GLY A 160 -14.94 -23.62 -16.06
CA GLY A 160 -15.92 -23.34 -17.11
C GLY A 160 -17.28 -22.80 -16.61
N SER A 161 -17.53 -22.79 -15.29
CA SER A 161 -18.74 -22.17 -14.73
C SER A 161 -18.75 -20.66 -14.92
N ARG A 162 -19.93 -20.07 -15.15
CA ARG A 162 -20.07 -18.61 -15.13
C ARG A 162 -19.66 -18.09 -13.76
N THR A 163 -18.79 -17.10 -13.77
CA THR A 163 -18.17 -16.51 -12.59
C THR A 163 -18.40 -15.01 -12.63
N SER A 164 -18.81 -14.42 -11.52
CA SER A 164 -18.92 -12.96 -11.38
C SER A 164 -17.91 -12.46 -10.36
N VAL A 165 -17.34 -11.29 -10.64
CA VAL A 165 -16.48 -10.54 -9.72
C VAL A 165 -17.06 -9.14 -9.62
N HIS A 166 -17.47 -8.75 -8.43
CA HIS A 166 -17.96 -7.41 -8.14
C HIS A 166 -17.02 -6.72 -7.17
N ALA A 167 -16.40 -5.63 -7.63
CA ALA A 167 -15.55 -4.75 -6.84
C ALA A 167 -16.30 -3.44 -6.60
N ARG A 168 -16.71 -3.18 -5.35
CA ARG A 168 -17.33 -1.91 -4.95
C ARG A 168 -16.40 -1.15 -4.01
N TYR A 169 -16.05 0.06 -4.40
CA TYR A 169 -15.24 0.96 -3.60
C TYR A 169 -16.09 2.09 -3.04
N HIS A 170 -16.17 2.16 -1.71
CA HIS A 170 -16.77 3.26 -0.98
C HIS A 170 -15.69 4.05 -0.25
N GLU A 171 -16.04 5.23 0.26
CA GLU A 171 -15.10 6.12 0.96
C GLU A 171 -14.48 5.47 2.20
N LYS A 172 -15.24 4.60 2.89
CA LYS A 172 -14.85 3.98 4.17
C LYS A 172 -14.60 2.48 4.10
N GLU A 173 -14.88 1.84 2.97
CA GLU A 173 -14.76 0.39 2.83
C GLU A 173 -14.69 -0.07 1.37
N ILE A 174 -14.08 -1.23 1.19
CA ILE A 174 -14.00 -1.97 -0.07
C ILE A 174 -14.82 -3.24 0.12
N THR A 175 -15.77 -3.48 -0.79
CA THR A 175 -16.50 -4.75 -0.85
C THR A 175 -16.08 -5.52 -2.09
N MET A 176 -15.67 -6.77 -1.86
CA MET A 176 -15.34 -7.73 -2.92
C MET A 176 -16.33 -8.89 -2.83
N GLU A 177 -16.93 -9.24 -3.96
CA GLU A 177 -17.76 -10.43 -4.09
C GLU A 177 -17.33 -11.23 -5.31
N VAL A 178 -17.02 -12.51 -5.12
CA VAL A 178 -16.68 -13.43 -6.18
C VAL A 178 -17.65 -14.60 -6.11
N GLY A 179 -18.49 -14.73 -7.13
CA GLY A 179 -19.50 -15.79 -7.24
C GLY A 179 -19.21 -16.72 -8.41
N THR A 180 -19.58 -17.98 -8.28
CA THR A 180 -19.63 -18.91 -9.40
C THR A 180 -20.90 -19.75 -9.34
N ASP A 181 -21.51 -19.97 -10.50
CA ASP A 181 -22.65 -20.85 -10.63
C ASP A 181 -22.25 -22.29 -10.33
N GLY A 182 -23.21 -23.06 -9.80
CA GLY A 182 -23.01 -24.47 -9.57
C GLY A 182 -22.65 -25.18 -10.87
N SER A 183 -21.50 -25.84 -10.91
CA SER A 183 -21.28 -26.86 -11.92
C SER A 183 -22.27 -27.98 -11.60
N GLY A 184 -23.13 -28.40 -12.53
CA GLY A 184 -24.11 -29.47 -12.31
C GLY A 184 -23.51 -30.83 -11.91
N SER A 185 -22.19 -30.90 -11.69
CA SER A 185 -21.44 -32.03 -11.15
C SER A 185 -21.57 -32.08 -9.64
N ARG A 186 -22.32 -33.06 -9.12
CA ARG A 186 -22.35 -33.41 -7.69
C ARG A 186 -21.06 -34.14 -7.24
N SER A 187 -19.89 -33.69 -7.65
CA SER A 187 -18.63 -34.31 -7.23
C SER A 187 -17.85 -33.41 -6.25
N GLY A 188 -17.88 -33.84 -4.99
CA GLY A 188 -16.81 -33.57 -4.03
C GLY A 188 -16.95 -32.29 -3.20
N SER A 189 -16.92 -32.47 -1.87
CA SER A 189 -16.46 -31.44 -0.94
C SER A 189 -15.18 -30.80 -1.48
N PRO A 190 -14.99 -29.47 -1.37
CA PRO A 190 -13.77 -28.87 -1.85
C PRO A 190 -12.65 -29.31 -0.92
N GLY A 191 -11.90 -30.33 -1.33
CA GLY A 191 -10.59 -30.69 -0.78
C GLY A 191 -9.55 -29.65 -1.20
N GLY A 192 -9.81 -28.38 -0.90
CA GLY A 192 -8.78 -27.35 -0.76
C GLY A 192 -8.45 -27.29 0.71
N SER A 193 -7.17 -27.13 1.07
CA SER A 193 -6.67 -27.31 2.43
C SER A 193 -7.31 -26.43 3.52
N GLY A 194 -8.33 -25.61 3.23
CA GLY A 194 -8.96 -24.64 4.13
C GLY A 194 -8.03 -23.48 4.50
N ARG A 195 -6.72 -23.66 4.36
CA ARG A 195 -5.66 -22.72 4.75
C ARG A 195 -5.70 -21.40 3.98
N GLY A 196 -6.03 -21.44 2.68
CA GLY A 196 -6.10 -20.23 1.84
C GLY A 196 -7.20 -19.28 2.32
N LEU A 197 -8.42 -19.79 2.48
CA LEU A 197 -9.58 -19.03 2.96
C LEU A 197 -9.46 -18.66 4.44
N ALA A 198 -8.90 -19.54 5.28
CA ALA A 198 -8.65 -19.22 6.69
C ALA A 198 -7.65 -18.06 6.84
N GLY A 199 -6.53 -18.09 6.12
CA GLY A 199 -5.56 -17.00 6.14
C GLY A 199 -6.06 -15.71 5.49
N LEU A 200 -7.06 -15.78 4.60
CA LEU A 200 -7.76 -14.58 4.12
C LEU A 200 -8.68 -14.00 5.19
N ARG A 201 -9.46 -14.86 5.88
CA ARG A 201 -10.29 -14.43 7.00
C ARG A 201 -9.47 -13.70 8.05
N GLU A 202 -8.38 -14.29 8.50
CA GLU A 202 -7.48 -13.68 9.49
C GLU A 202 -6.97 -12.30 9.03
N ARG A 203 -6.64 -12.14 7.75
CA ARG A 203 -6.17 -10.85 7.20
C ARG A 203 -7.28 -9.80 7.08
N VAL A 204 -8.49 -10.21 6.72
CA VAL A 204 -9.65 -9.32 6.67
C VAL A 204 -10.05 -8.89 8.08
N ASP A 205 -10.09 -9.84 9.02
CA ASP A 205 -10.38 -9.59 10.44
C ASP A 205 -9.32 -8.66 11.08
N ALA A 206 -8.05 -8.82 10.71
CA ALA A 206 -6.96 -7.94 11.17
C ALA A 206 -7.15 -6.47 10.74
N LEU A 207 -7.92 -6.21 9.68
CA LEU A 207 -8.31 -4.87 9.25
C LEU A 207 -9.67 -4.42 9.83
N GLY A 208 -10.27 -5.21 10.72
CA GLY A 208 -11.62 -4.96 11.24
C GLY A 208 -12.74 -5.22 10.23
N GLY A 209 -12.45 -5.99 9.18
CA GLY A 209 -13.40 -6.37 8.15
C GLY A 209 -14.16 -7.66 8.45
N GLU A 210 -14.94 -8.09 7.46
CA GLU A 210 -15.72 -9.32 7.51
C GLU A 210 -15.46 -10.16 6.26
N PHE A 211 -15.23 -11.47 6.45
CA PHE A 211 -15.01 -12.41 5.35
C PHE A 211 -15.90 -13.66 5.44
N SER A 212 -16.64 -13.94 4.36
CA SER A 212 -17.48 -15.13 4.20
C SER A 212 -17.12 -15.87 2.93
N ALA A 213 -17.21 -17.21 2.96
CA ALA A 213 -16.91 -18.07 1.83
C ALA A 213 -17.77 -19.32 1.93
N ASP A 214 -18.85 -19.36 1.15
CA ASP A 214 -19.96 -20.29 1.36
C ASP A 214 -20.34 -20.98 0.05
N ARG A 215 -20.75 -22.24 0.15
CA ARG A 215 -21.42 -22.92 -0.97
C ARG A 215 -22.88 -22.51 -1.01
N GLN A 216 -23.40 -22.26 -2.20
CA GLN A 216 -24.80 -21.97 -2.42
C GLN A 216 -25.62 -23.26 -2.58
N ALA A 217 -26.93 -23.17 -2.31
CA ALA A 217 -27.87 -24.28 -2.45
C ALA A 217 -27.94 -24.84 -3.89
N ASN A 218 -27.67 -23.99 -4.89
CA ASN A 218 -27.58 -24.38 -6.30
C ASN A 218 -26.25 -25.10 -6.66
N GLY A 219 -25.37 -25.35 -5.69
CA GLY A 219 -24.05 -25.95 -5.89
C GLY A 219 -22.93 -24.96 -6.23
N GLY A 220 -23.26 -23.68 -6.36
CA GLY A 220 -22.30 -22.59 -6.59
C GLY A 220 -21.45 -22.27 -5.38
N PHE A 221 -20.56 -21.30 -5.53
CA PHE A 221 -19.70 -20.79 -4.47
C PHE A 221 -19.69 -19.27 -4.48
N VAL A 222 -19.73 -18.66 -3.30
CA VAL A 222 -19.58 -17.20 -3.13
C VAL A 222 -18.58 -16.91 -2.04
N ALA A 223 -17.57 -16.11 -2.38
CA ALA A 223 -16.70 -15.44 -1.43
C ALA A 223 -17.06 -13.96 -1.35
N ARG A 224 -17.22 -13.44 -0.14
CA ARG A 224 -17.48 -12.03 0.15
C ARG A 224 -16.49 -11.50 1.16
N ALA A 225 -15.94 -10.33 0.89
CA ALA A 225 -15.11 -9.58 1.82
C ALA A 225 -15.61 -8.14 1.90
N ARG A 226 -15.79 -7.65 3.13
CA ARG A 226 -15.98 -6.23 3.44
C ARG A 226 -14.78 -5.77 4.23
N ILE A 227 -14.02 -4.83 3.68
CA ILE A 227 -12.72 -4.42 4.21
C ILE A 227 -12.75 -2.93 4.46
N PRO A 228 -12.62 -2.45 5.71
CA PRO A 228 -12.53 -1.04 6.01
C PRO A 228 -11.39 -0.35 5.24
N ALA A 229 -11.68 0.82 4.67
CA ALA A 229 -10.76 1.66 3.94
C ALA A 229 -10.61 2.99 4.67
N GLY A 230 -9.38 3.30 5.08
CA GLY A 230 -9.07 4.49 5.88
C GLY A 230 -8.80 4.18 7.36
N SER A 231 -8.16 5.11 8.05
CA SER A 231 -7.85 4.97 9.47
C SER A 231 -9.14 4.91 10.30
N PRO A 232 -9.24 4.02 11.30
CA PRO A 232 -10.39 4.01 12.20
C PRO A 232 -10.49 5.37 12.89
N SER A 233 -11.65 6.01 12.76
CA SER A 233 -12.00 7.27 13.42
C SER A 233 -12.08 7.14 14.93
#